data_AF-L8H736-F1
#
_entry.id   AF-L8H736-F1
#
_cell.length_a   1.000
_cell.length_b   1.000
_cell.length_c   1.000
_cell.angle_alpha   90.00
_cell.angle_beta   90.00
_cell.angle_gamma   90.00
#
_symmetry.space_group_name_H-M   'P 1'
#
loop_
_entity.id
_entity.type
_entity.pdbx_description
1 polymer ?
#
loop_
_entity_poly.entity_id
_entity_poly.type
_entity_poly.pdbx_seq_one_letter_code
_entity_poly.pdbx_strand_id
1 'polypeptide(L)'
;MTEWADRFPLTFANDKQLTTKFENWVDELKKQRDAEKKEKRSKDRATVASKIDFAPFFAAAAKLKAYVENLESDLKAEEEAEAKAAAVAAEVKPEEEAKEAEEEMGTAAPVLKELSAKELAQQLTLADFKTFSRISPSEYFHQNWVKHKENARNLSAMIRWFNEVSLWVMTQIVTGAEVKDRAKTISKFVNAAKEMRALNNYNGIMLLLSALNNSSIRRLTAEWESVGPKAQLALDTLYELLNPDENFANMRTTLSLCTPPVIPFMGFYLTQVTYIDENDDTRDGMVNFNKMMMLGKVMLELNRYQNATYPFKPLPQVQSYFLDRKPTERKKGGGSTNSLGRMRWMDEKGVYDKSLVIKPRGS
;
A
#
# COMPACT_ATOMS: atom_id res chain seq x y z
N MET A 1 -37.69 13.37 17.74
CA MET A 1 -38.57 13.79 16.62
C MET A 1 -40.03 13.39 16.85
N THR A 2 -40.31 12.30 17.56
CA THR A 2 -41.66 11.84 17.87
C THR A 2 -42.44 12.69 18.87
N GLU A 3 -41.79 13.40 19.80
CA GLU A 3 -42.49 14.28 20.78
C GLU A 3 -42.89 15.67 20.26
N TRP A 4 -42.44 16.07 19.06
CA TRP A 4 -42.75 17.39 18.49
C TRP A 4 -44.09 17.40 17.73
N ALA A 5 -44.50 16.25 17.19
CA ALA A 5 -45.72 16.08 16.40
C ALA A 5 -47.01 16.14 17.24
N ASP A 6 -46.94 15.76 18.53
CA ASP A 6 -48.13 15.69 19.40
C ASP A 6 -48.52 17.04 20.02
N ARG A 7 -47.64 18.06 19.96
CA ARG A 7 -47.87 19.37 20.59
C ARG A 7 -48.45 20.45 19.68
N PHE A 8 -48.56 20.20 18.37
CA PHE A 8 -49.12 21.16 17.42
C PHE A 8 -50.05 20.44 16.45
N PRO A 9 -51.36 20.33 16.75
CA PRO A 9 -52.34 19.87 15.79
C PRO A 9 -52.55 20.97 14.76
N LEU A 10 -51.61 21.09 13.84
CA LEU A 10 -51.66 22.01 12.72
C LEU A 10 -52.76 21.53 11.77
N THR A 11 -53.87 22.25 11.77
CA THR A 11 -54.98 22.18 10.80
C THR A 11 -54.53 22.63 9.41
N PHE A 12 -53.43 22.08 8.91
CA PHE A 12 -52.90 22.25 7.56
C PHE A 12 -53.16 20.99 6.69
N ALA A 13 -53.60 19.89 7.28
CA ALA A 13 -53.80 18.61 6.61
C ALA A 13 -54.87 18.61 5.49
N ASN A 14 -55.71 19.64 5.40
CA ASN A 14 -56.82 19.69 4.42
C ASN A 14 -56.54 20.54 3.18
N ASP A 15 -55.43 21.27 3.11
CA ASP A 15 -55.09 22.02 1.90
C ASP A 15 -54.15 21.21 0.99
N LYS A 16 -54.76 20.35 0.17
CA LYS A 16 -54.05 19.52 -0.82
C LYS A 16 -53.11 20.32 -1.72
N GLN A 17 -53.41 21.59 -2.03
CA GLN A 17 -52.54 22.40 -2.88
C GLN A 17 -51.27 22.82 -2.16
N LEU A 18 -51.36 23.19 -0.88
CA LEU A 18 -50.19 23.55 -0.08
C LEU A 18 -49.30 22.35 0.24
N THR A 19 -49.88 21.19 0.56
CA THR A 19 -49.12 19.95 0.78
C THR A 19 -48.36 19.54 -0.48
N THR A 20 -49.02 19.58 -1.64
CA THR A 20 -48.38 19.26 -2.94
C THR A 20 -47.26 20.27 -3.27
N LYS A 21 -47.46 21.57 -3.01
CA LYS A 21 -46.43 22.59 -3.22
C LYS A 21 -45.23 22.39 -2.30
N PHE A 22 -45.46 21.99 -1.05
CA PHE A 22 -44.39 21.72 -0.09
C PHE A 22 -43.60 20.46 -0.46
N GLU A 23 -44.27 19.37 -0.84
CA GLU A 23 -43.61 18.14 -1.30
C GLU A 23 -42.77 18.38 -2.56
N ASN A 24 -43.31 19.10 -3.53
CA ASN A 24 -42.57 19.49 -4.74
C ASN A 24 -41.35 20.35 -4.42
N TRP A 25 -41.46 21.28 -3.47
CA TRP A 25 -40.34 22.11 -3.04
C TRP A 25 -39.27 21.30 -2.30
N VAL A 26 -39.67 20.34 -1.45
CA VAL A 26 -38.74 19.43 -0.77
C VAL A 26 -37.99 18.54 -1.78
N ASP A 27 -38.66 18.05 -2.82
CA ASP A 27 -38.03 17.24 -3.85
C ASP A 27 -37.11 18.09 -4.76
N GLU A 28 -37.45 19.34 -5.01
CA GLU A 28 -36.58 20.29 -5.70
C GLU A 28 -35.30 20.58 -4.88
N LEU A 29 -35.43 20.77 -3.56
CA LEU A 29 -34.28 20.92 -2.67
C LEU A 29 -33.39 19.66 -2.62
N LYS A 30 -33.98 18.46 -2.66
CA LYS A 30 -33.21 17.21 -2.75
C LYS A 30 -32.43 17.15 -4.07
N LYS A 31 -33.07 17.53 -5.20
CA LYS A 31 -32.42 17.57 -6.52
C LYS A 31 -31.28 18.59 -6.55
N GLN A 32 -31.46 19.78 -5.98
CA GLN A 32 -30.42 20.81 -5.89
C GLN A 32 -29.24 20.34 -5.03
N ARG A 33 -29.51 19.78 -3.85
CA ARG A 33 -28.48 19.18 -2.99
C ARG A 33 -27.71 18.07 -3.70
N ASP A 34 -28.39 17.22 -4.46
CA ASP A 34 -27.76 16.08 -5.13
C ASP A 34 -26.99 16.52 -6.40
N ALA A 35 -27.42 17.60 -7.06
CA ALA A 35 -26.70 18.27 -8.14
C ALA A 35 -25.43 18.98 -7.62
N GLU A 36 -25.53 19.72 -6.52
CA GLU A 36 -24.39 20.34 -5.83
C GLU A 36 -23.39 19.29 -5.33
N LYS A 37 -23.87 18.16 -4.79
CA LYS A 37 -22.99 17.02 -4.44
C LYS A 37 -22.30 16.42 -5.66
N LYS A 38 -22.96 16.36 -6.83
CA LYS A 38 -22.37 15.87 -8.09
C LYS A 38 -21.32 16.85 -8.63
N GLU A 39 -21.60 18.15 -8.58
CA GLU A 39 -20.71 19.21 -9.02
C GLU A 39 -19.50 19.35 -8.09
N LYS A 40 -19.70 19.26 -6.76
CA LYS A 40 -18.65 19.26 -5.75
C LYS A 40 -17.78 18.00 -5.83
N ARG A 41 -18.36 16.80 -6.03
CA ARG A 41 -17.60 15.57 -6.33
C ARG A 41 -16.79 15.65 -7.62
N SER A 42 -17.27 16.36 -8.64
CA SER A 42 -16.55 16.59 -9.90
C SER A 42 -15.36 17.54 -9.72
N LYS A 43 -15.56 18.67 -9.02
CA LYS A 43 -14.52 19.68 -8.75
C LYS A 43 -13.48 19.21 -7.71
N ASP A 44 -13.89 18.46 -6.70
CA ASP A 44 -12.99 17.89 -5.67
C ASP A 44 -12.11 16.77 -6.25
N ARG A 45 -12.62 15.94 -7.17
CA ARG A 45 -11.85 14.87 -7.84
C ARG A 45 -10.74 15.41 -8.74
N ALA A 46 -10.93 16.58 -9.35
CA ALA A 46 -9.93 17.25 -10.18
C ALA A 46 -8.89 18.04 -9.36
N THR A 47 -9.25 18.51 -8.16
CA THR A 47 -8.39 19.41 -7.36
C THR A 47 -7.58 18.66 -6.30
N VAL A 48 -8.11 17.58 -5.70
CA VAL A 48 -7.42 16.76 -4.68
C VAL A 48 -6.28 15.91 -5.28
N ALA A 49 -6.40 15.50 -6.55
CA ALA A 49 -5.36 14.76 -7.26
C ALA A 49 -4.05 15.54 -7.49
N SER A 50 -4.03 16.87 -7.28
CA SER A 50 -2.89 17.73 -7.59
C SER A 50 -2.06 18.19 -6.38
N LYS A 51 -2.47 17.89 -5.13
CA LYS A 51 -1.84 18.48 -3.92
C LYS A 51 -1.30 17.50 -2.88
N ILE A 52 -1.49 16.20 -3.07
CA ILE A 52 -0.70 15.17 -2.38
C ILE A 52 -0.05 14.33 -3.48
N ASP A 53 1.27 14.17 -3.45
CA ASP A 53 1.98 13.31 -4.40
C ASP A 53 1.73 11.83 -4.06
N PHE A 54 0.53 11.38 -4.37
CA PHE A 54 0.17 9.97 -4.47
C PHE A 54 0.38 9.46 -5.90
N ALA A 55 1.05 10.22 -6.78
CA ALA A 55 1.33 9.79 -8.15
C ALA A 55 2.06 8.43 -8.19
N PRO A 56 2.97 8.07 -7.26
CA PRO A 56 3.55 6.73 -7.24
C PRO A 56 2.52 5.63 -6.91
N PHE A 57 1.61 5.90 -5.96
CA PHE A 57 0.63 4.93 -5.45
C PHE A 57 -0.53 4.70 -6.44
N PHE A 58 -1.07 5.77 -7.03
CA PHE A 58 -2.17 5.69 -8.00
C PHE A 58 -1.69 5.47 -9.43
N ALA A 59 -0.49 5.91 -9.83
CA ALA A 59 0.04 5.52 -11.15
C ALA A 59 0.37 4.03 -11.19
N ALA A 60 0.77 3.41 -10.07
CA ALA A 60 0.93 1.95 -10.00
C ALA A 60 -0.41 1.21 -10.11
N ALA A 61 -1.48 1.69 -9.45
CA ALA A 61 -2.80 1.08 -9.51
C ALA A 61 -3.53 1.33 -10.86
N ALA A 62 -3.41 2.52 -11.44
CA ALA A 62 -4.00 2.85 -12.74
C ALA A 62 -3.23 2.23 -13.91
N LYS A 63 -1.89 2.11 -13.83
CA LYS A 63 -1.10 1.31 -14.77
C LYS A 63 -1.44 -0.17 -14.64
N LEU A 64 -1.71 -0.69 -13.44
CA LEU A 64 -2.11 -2.09 -13.26
C LEU A 64 -3.46 -2.39 -13.94
N LYS A 65 -4.45 -1.48 -13.83
CA LYS A 65 -5.76 -1.64 -14.48
C LYS A 65 -5.65 -1.57 -16.01
N ALA A 66 -4.91 -0.60 -16.55
CA ALA A 66 -4.68 -0.47 -18.00
C ALA A 66 -3.73 -1.54 -18.59
N TYR A 67 -2.80 -2.07 -17.80
CA TYR A 67 -1.87 -3.11 -18.21
C TYR A 67 -2.53 -4.49 -18.25
N VAL A 68 -3.44 -4.79 -17.31
CA VAL A 68 -4.23 -6.04 -17.34
C VAL A 68 -5.18 -6.07 -18.53
N GLU A 69 -5.79 -4.94 -18.91
CA GLU A 69 -6.66 -4.85 -20.10
C GLU A 69 -5.89 -4.93 -21.43
N ASN A 70 -4.63 -4.47 -21.49
CA ASN A 70 -3.79 -4.53 -22.70
C ASN A 70 -2.98 -5.85 -22.82
N LEU A 71 -2.69 -6.54 -21.71
CA LEU A 71 -1.94 -7.80 -21.69
C LEU A 71 -2.67 -8.94 -22.44
N GLU A 72 -4.01 -8.98 -22.40
CA GLU A 72 -4.79 -10.02 -23.07
C GLU A 72 -4.83 -9.85 -24.60
N SER A 73 -4.64 -8.62 -25.10
CA SER A 73 -4.55 -8.33 -26.54
C SER A 73 -3.13 -8.48 -27.08
N ASP A 74 -2.11 -8.14 -26.28
CA ASP A 74 -0.71 -8.16 -26.69
C ASP A 74 -0.12 -9.59 -26.65
N LEU A 75 -0.55 -10.44 -25.70
CA LEU A 75 -0.18 -11.87 -25.64
C LEU A 75 -0.57 -12.65 -26.91
N LYS A 76 -1.69 -12.30 -27.55
CA LYS A 76 -2.12 -12.92 -28.81
C LYS A 76 -1.33 -12.44 -30.03
N ALA A 77 -0.74 -11.25 -29.97
CA ALA A 77 0.06 -10.67 -31.05
C ALA A 77 1.54 -11.08 -30.95
N GLU A 78 2.06 -11.31 -29.74
CA GLU A 78 3.42 -11.82 -29.51
C GLU A 78 3.56 -13.33 -29.79
N GLU A 79 2.55 -14.17 -29.51
CA GLU A 79 2.55 -15.60 -29.86
C GLU A 79 2.73 -15.85 -31.38
N GLU A 80 2.22 -14.95 -32.23
CA GLU A 80 2.39 -15.02 -33.69
C GLU A 80 3.76 -14.46 -34.17
N ALA A 81 4.43 -13.64 -33.36
CA ALA A 81 5.73 -13.02 -33.67
C ALA A 81 6.91 -13.88 -33.16
N GLU A 82 6.79 -14.51 -31.99
CA GLU A 82 7.81 -15.39 -31.39
C GLU A 82 8.02 -16.68 -32.19
N ALA A 83 6.96 -17.22 -32.83
CA ALA A 83 7.07 -18.35 -33.75
C ALA A 83 8.01 -18.08 -34.96
N LYS A 84 8.33 -16.80 -35.24
CA LYS A 84 9.25 -16.39 -36.32
C LYS A 84 10.65 -16.02 -35.81
N ALA A 85 10.81 -15.64 -34.55
CA ALA A 85 12.09 -15.18 -33.99
C ALA A 85 12.93 -16.30 -33.37
N ALA A 86 12.31 -17.42 -32.96
CA ALA A 86 12.99 -18.59 -32.38
C ALA A 86 13.97 -19.33 -33.34
N ALA A 87 14.08 -18.91 -34.60
CA ALA A 87 15.02 -19.47 -35.57
C ALA A 87 16.43 -18.84 -35.51
N VAL A 88 16.67 -17.81 -34.70
CA VAL A 88 17.93 -17.05 -34.70
C VAL A 88 18.42 -16.77 -33.28
N ALA A 89 18.94 -17.77 -32.58
CA ALA A 89 19.67 -17.57 -31.32
C ALA A 89 20.82 -18.60 -31.15
N ALA A 90 22.06 -18.09 -31.19
CA ALA A 90 23.33 -18.69 -30.73
C ALA A 90 24.37 -17.54 -30.86
N GLU A 91 25.21 -17.11 -29.92
CA GLU A 91 25.87 -17.63 -28.73
C GLU A 91 26.38 -16.41 -27.89
N VAL A 92 26.64 -16.58 -26.58
CA VAL A 92 27.85 -16.16 -25.80
C VAL A 92 27.54 -16.13 -24.28
N LYS A 93 28.46 -16.68 -23.48
CA LYS A 93 28.40 -16.87 -22.00
C LYS A 93 28.97 -15.67 -21.20
N PRO A 94 28.47 -15.40 -19.97
CA PRO A 94 29.12 -14.55 -18.97
C PRO A 94 29.52 -15.35 -17.71
N GLU A 95 30.80 -15.35 -17.32
CA GLU A 95 31.26 -16.12 -16.15
C GLU A 95 32.21 -15.38 -15.17
N GLU A 96 32.49 -14.08 -15.38
CA GLU A 96 33.44 -13.35 -14.50
C GLU A 96 32.80 -12.29 -13.57
N GLU A 97 31.58 -11.82 -13.81
CA GLU A 97 30.95 -10.76 -12.97
C GLU A 97 30.23 -11.30 -11.72
N ALA A 98 30.06 -12.61 -11.59
CA ALA A 98 29.31 -13.22 -10.49
C ALA A 98 30.12 -13.34 -9.19
N LYS A 99 31.46 -13.36 -9.27
CA LYS A 99 32.31 -13.68 -8.11
C LYS A 99 32.54 -12.50 -7.15
N GLU A 100 32.44 -11.26 -7.62
CA GLU A 100 32.67 -10.08 -6.76
C GLU A 100 31.44 -9.69 -5.90
N ALA A 101 30.26 -10.25 -6.19
CA ALA A 101 29.04 -9.95 -5.44
C ALA A 101 28.83 -10.84 -4.19
N GLU A 102 29.54 -11.96 -4.07
CA GLU A 102 29.32 -12.94 -3.00
C GLU A 102 30.16 -12.68 -1.73
N GLU A 103 31.26 -11.93 -1.81
CA GLU A 103 32.27 -11.90 -0.73
C GLU A 103 32.02 -10.84 0.38
N GLU A 104 31.04 -9.94 0.26
CA GLU A 104 30.77 -8.88 1.27
C GLU A 104 29.40 -8.98 1.99
N MET A 105 28.91 -10.19 2.25
CA MET A 105 27.69 -10.40 3.04
C MET A 105 28.02 -10.71 4.51
N GLY A 106 28.09 -9.66 5.35
CA GLY A 106 28.13 -9.82 6.80
C GLY A 106 27.02 -10.75 7.31
N THR A 107 27.37 -11.58 8.31
CA THR A 107 26.69 -12.75 8.92
C THR A 107 25.15 -12.79 9.05
N ALA A 108 24.41 -11.71 8.81
CA ALA A 108 22.94 -11.65 8.87
C ALA A 108 22.23 -11.85 7.52
N ALA A 109 22.89 -11.58 6.40
CA ALA A 109 22.29 -11.73 5.08
C ALA A 109 22.08 -13.20 4.61
N PRO A 110 22.91 -14.20 5.02
CA PRO A 110 22.62 -15.61 4.76
C PRO A 110 21.33 -16.07 5.47
N VAL A 111 21.13 -15.62 6.71
CA VAL A 111 20.00 -16.00 7.56
C VAL A 111 18.64 -15.63 6.92
N LEU A 112 18.54 -14.50 6.21
CA LEU A 112 17.30 -14.07 5.55
C LEU A 112 16.96 -14.90 4.31
N LYS A 113 17.98 -15.36 3.58
CA LYS A 113 17.79 -16.25 2.42
C LYS A 113 17.22 -17.59 2.88
N GLU A 114 17.63 -18.07 4.04
CA GLU A 114 17.20 -19.35 4.64
C GLU A 114 15.80 -19.32 5.28
N LEU A 115 15.28 -18.14 5.68
CA LEU A 115 13.94 -18.06 6.26
C LEU A 115 12.86 -18.64 5.34
N SER A 116 11.92 -19.40 5.89
CA SER A 116 10.69 -19.74 5.18
C SER A 116 9.81 -18.51 4.93
N ALA A 117 8.90 -18.59 3.97
CA ALA A 117 7.94 -17.51 3.70
C ALA A 117 7.08 -17.18 4.94
N LYS A 118 6.75 -18.20 5.75
CA LYS A 118 6.00 -18.07 7.00
C LYS A 118 6.80 -17.34 8.09
N GLU A 119 8.06 -17.73 8.30
CA GLU A 119 8.91 -17.05 9.29
C GLU A 119 9.17 -15.61 8.88
N LEU A 120 9.43 -15.35 7.59
CA LEU A 120 9.57 -13.99 7.07
C LEU A 120 8.31 -13.16 7.34
N ALA A 121 7.12 -13.71 7.05
CA ALA A 121 5.84 -13.04 7.30
C ALA A 121 5.64 -12.73 8.79
N GLN A 122 5.96 -13.67 9.68
CA GLN A 122 5.90 -13.45 11.13
C GLN A 122 6.86 -12.34 11.58
N GLN A 123 8.12 -12.39 11.15
CA GLN A 123 9.12 -11.41 11.60
C GLN A 123 8.84 -10.00 11.08
N LEU A 124 8.40 -9.86 9.82
CA LEU A 124 7.93 -8.58 9.28
C LEU A 124 6.67 -8.08 10.00
N THR A 125 5.73 -8.97 10.33
CA THR A 125 4.52 -8.61 11.09
C THR A 125 4.85 -8.09 12.50
N LEU A 126 5.83 -8.68 13.20
CA LEU A 126 6.28 -8.13 14.48
C LEU A 126 6.87 -6.73 14.34
N ALA A 127 7.67 -6.50 13.30
CA ALA A 127 8.28 -5.20 13.04
C ALA A 127 7.24 -4.14 12.64
N ASP A 128 6.30 -4.50 11.75
CA ASP A 128 5.14 -3.68 11.40
C ASP A 128 4.35 -3.31 12.67
N PHE A 129 3.99 -4.31 13.49
CA PHE A 129 3.21 -4.09 14.70
C PHE A 129 3.94 -3.19 15.70
N LYS A 130 5.27 -3.34 15.83
CA LYS A 130 6.09 -2.48 16.71
C LYS A 130 6.04 -1.02 16.29
N THR A 131 5.98 -0.72 14.99
CA THR A 131 5.84 0.67 14.50
C THR A 131 4.41 1.17 14.63
N PHE A 132 3.42 0.33 14.30
CA PHE A 132 1.99 0.65 14.37
C PHE A 132 1.48 0.92 15.79
N SER A 133 1.82 0.07 16.76
CA SER A 133 1.35 0.15 18.16
C SER A 133 1.85 1.39 18.91
N ARG A 134 2.87 2.08 18.39
CA ARG A 134 3.44 3.29 19.00
C ARG A 134 2.76 4.59 18.56
N ILE A 135 1.92 4.54 17.53
CA ILE A 135 1.33 5.75 16.97
C ILE A 135 0.26 6.28 17.93
N SER A 136 0.45 7.50 18.41
CA SER A 136 -0.56 8.18 19.24
C SER A 136 -1.70 8.71 18.36
N PRO A 137 -2.96 8.70 18.83
CA PRO A 137 -4.08 9.33 18.13
C PRO A 137 -3.81 10.78 17.70
N SER A 138 -3.05 11.53 18.50
CA SER A 138 -2.69 12.93 18.23
C SER A 138 -1.88 13.11 16.93
N GLU A 139 -1.16 12.08 16.50
CA GLU A 139 -0.30 12.11 15.30
C GLU A 139 -1.12 12.08 14.00
N TYR A 140 -2.40 11.68 14.06
CA TYR A 140 -3.30 11.63 12.91
C TYR A 140 -4.06 12.95 12.67
N PHE A 141 -3.96 13.96 13.52
CA PHE A 141 -4.68 15.21 13.26
C PHE A 141 -3.87 16.17 12.39
N HIS A 142 -4.55 17.11 11.73
CA HIS A 142 -3.96 18.23 10.98
C HIS A 142 -3.01 17.81 9.85
N GLN A 143 -3.12 16.56 9.39
CA GLN A 143 -2.19 15.97 8.44
C GLN A 143 -0.72 16.10 8.89
N ASN A 144 -0.47 15.95 10.20
CA ASN A 144 0.86 16.16 10.79
C ASN A 144 1.95 15.31 10.10
N TRP A 145 1.65 14.09 9.65
CA TRP A 145 2.63 13.26 8.92
C TRP A 145 3.09 13.84 7.58
N VAL A 146 2.35 14.80 7.02
CA VAL A 146 2.72 15.53 5.81
C VAL A 146 3.29 16.91 6.17
N LYS A 147 2.55 17.68 6.98
CA LYS A 147 2.80 19.12 7.20
C LYS A 147 3.77 19.41 8.35
N HIS A 148 3.72 18.60 9.41
CA HIS A 148 4.40 18.82 10.69
C HIS A 148 4.95 17.49 11.23
N LYS A 149 5.93 16.92 10.54
CA LYS A 149 6.43 15.54 10.81
C LYS A 149 6.96 15.38 12.23
N GLU A 150 7.41 16.47 12.86
CA GLU A 150 7.79 16.56 14.26
C GLU A 150 6.65 16.22 15.23
N ASN A 151 5.40 16.45 14.82
CA ASN A 151 4.18 16.15 15.59
C ASN A 151 3.60 14.76 15.27
N ALA A 152 4.20 14.02 14.33
CA ALA A 152 3.77 12.69 13.89
C ALA A 152 4.97 11.74 13.74
N ARG A 153 5.82 11.66 14.76
CA ARG A 153 7.11 10.95 14.72
C ARG A 153 6.95 9.44 14.52
N ASN A 154 6.00 8.80 15.19
CA ASN A 154 5.79 7.35 15.09
C ASN A 154 5.08 7.00 13.78
N LEU A 155 4.10 7.82 13.39
CA LEU A 155 3.43 7.64 12.09
C LEU A 155 4.42 7.82 10.93
N SER A 156 5.29 8.84 11.01
CA SER A 156 6.38 9.05 10.05
C SER A 156 7.38 7.88 10.06
N ALA A 157 7.64 7.28 11.23
CA ALA A 157 8.51 6.11 11.34
C ALA A 157 7.90 4.87 10.67
N MET A 158 6.58 4.64 10.82
CA MET A 158 5.89 3.54 10.15
C MET A 158 5.87 3.71 8.63
N ILE A 159 5.64 4.93 8.13
CA ILE A 159 5.71 5.24 6.68
C ILE A 159 7.14 5.01 6.15
N ARG A 160 8.15 5.47 6.90
CA ARG A 160 9.55 5.24 6.53
C ARG A 160 9.86 3.75 6.47
N TRP A 161 9.48 3.00 7.50
CA TRP A 161 9.64 1.56 7.58
C TRP A 161 9.02 0.85 6.37
N PHE A 162 7.78 1.21 6.00
CA PHE A 162 7.11 0.67 4.81
C PHE A 162 7.94 0.86 3.53
N ASN A 163 8.45 2.07 3.31
CA ASN A 163 9.22 2.40 2.11
C ASN A 163 10.59 1.71 2.10
N GLU A 164 11.29 1.71 3.24
CA GLU A 164 12.60 1.08 3.35
C GLU A 164 12.51 -0.43 3.10
N VAL A 165 11.54 -1.12 3.72
CA VAL A 165 11.37 -2.57 3.50
C VAL A 165 10.90 -2.87 2.07
N SER A 166 10.12 -1.99 1.44
CA SER A 166 9.78 -2.13 0.02
C SER A 166 11.04 -2.11 -0.85
N LEU A 167 11.96 -1.18 -0.59
CA LEU A 167 13.26 -1.12 -1.27
C LEU A 167 14.12 -2.35 -0.97
N TRP A 168 14.08 -2.87 0.25
CA TRP A 168 14.74 -4.13 0.60
C TRP A 168 14.23 -5.29 -0.25
N VAL A 169 12.91 -5.48 -0.33
CA VAL A 169 12.26 -6.53 -1.13
C VAL A 169 12.73 -6.43 -2.59
N MET A 170 12.67 -5.25 -3.17
CA MET A 170 13.11 -5.02 -4.55
C MET A 170 14.61 -5.30 -4.72
N THR A 171 15.44 -4.86 -3.76
CA THR A 171 16.88 -5.14 -3.75
C THR A 171 17.12 -6.64 -3.76
N GLN A 172 16.46 -7.41 -2.90
CA GLN A 172 16.63 -8.87 -2.85
C GLN A 172 16.32 -9.54 -4.20
N ILE A 173 15.30 -9.05 -4.91
CA ILE A 173 14.93 -9.56 -6.23
C ILE A 173 16.02 -9.23 -7.26
N VAL A 174 16.44 -7.97 -7.40
CA VAL A 174 17.42 -7.56 -8.42
C VAL A 174 18.85 -8.00 -8.12
N THR A 175 19.14 -8.52 -6.93
CA THR A 175 20.43 -9.11 -6.59
C THR A 175 20.54 -10.60 -6.92
N GLY A 176 19.45 -11.26 -7.32
CA GLY A 176 19.52 -12.67 -7.73
C GLY A 176 20.30 -12.84 -9.02
N ALA A 177 21.24 -13.80 -9.05
CA ALA A 177 22.14 -14.02 -10.17
C ALA A 177 21.39 -14.52 -11.42
N GLU A 178 20.58 -15.57 -11.25
CA GLU A 178 19.83 -16.18 -12.36
C GLU A 178 18.34 -15.82 -12.34
N VAL A 179 17.69 -15.95 -13.50
CA VAL A 179 16.22 -15.78 -13.64
C VAL A 179 15.48 -16.66 -12.62
N LYS A 180 15.93 -17.90 -12.44
CA LYS A 180 15.32 -18.86 -11.50
C LYS A 180 15.43 -18.40 -10.04
N ASP A 181 16.55 -17.82 -9.64
CA ASP A 181 16.74 -17.30 -8.27
C ASP A 181 15.84 -16.10 -8.00
N ARG A 182 15.73 -15.21 -8.99
CA ARG A 182 14.84 -14.04 -8.92
C ARG A 182 13.38 -14.45 -8.86
N ALA A 183 12.94 -15.38 -9.72
CA ALA A 183 11.59 -15.94 -9.72
C ALA A 183 11.25 -16.67 -8.40
N LYS A 184 12.21 -17.41 -7.83
CA LYS A 184 12.07 -18.05 -6.51
C LYS A 184 11.92 -17.01 -5.40
N THR A 185 12.66 -15.91 -5.48
CA THR A 185 12.58 -14.79 -4.53
C THR A 185 11.23 -14.07 -4.63
N ILE A 186 10.74 -13.79 -5.84
CA ILE A 186 9.39 -13.25 -6.07
C ILE A 186 8.34 -14.19 -5.47
N SER A 187 8.41 -15.49 -5.78
CA SER A 187 7.49 -16.49 -5.25
C SER A 187 7.52 -16.56 -3.72
N LYS A 188 8.70 -16.42 -3.09
CA LYS A 188 8.84 -16.36 -1.62
C LYS A 188 8.11 -15.16 -1.03
N PHE A 189 8.21 -13.98 -1.64
CA PHE A 189 7.50 -12.78 -1.18
C PHE A 189 5.99 -12.87 -1.39
N VAL A 190 5.52 -13.43 -2.50
CA VAL A 190 4.09 -13.69 -2.72
C VAL A 190 3.54 -14.64 -1.64
N ASN A 191 4.27 -15.73 -1.35
CA ASN A 191 3.89 -16.64 -0.29
C ASN A 191 3.93 -15.98 1.10
N ALA A 192 4.90 -15.10 1.36
CA ALA A 192 4.94 -14.34 2.61
C ALA A 192 3.73 -13.40 2.75
N ALA A 193 3.29 -12.75 1.66
CA ALA A 193 2.09 -11.92 1.66
C ALA A 193 0.82 -12.77 1.91
N LYS A 194 0.76 -13.99 1.37
CA LYS A 194 -0.31 -14.94 1.68
C LYS A 194 -0.32 -15.32 3.17
N GLU A 195 0.84 -15.57 3.77
CA GLU A 195 0.95 -15.84 5.21
C GLU A 195 0.54 -14.60 6.04
N MET A 196 0.90 -13.38 5.60
CA MET A 196 0.46 -12.13 6.24
C MET A 196 -1.06 -11.95 6.23
N ARG A 197 -1.77 -12.47 5.21
CA ARG A 197 -3.23 -12.52 5.20
C ARG A 197 -3.78 -13.36 6.34
N ALA A 198 -3.18 -14.52 6.62
CA ALA A 198 -3.56 -15.35 7.77
C ALA A 198 -3.24 -14.69 9.12
N LEU A 199 -2.30 -13.73 9.13
CA LEU A 199 -1.94 -12.92 10.29
C LEU A 199 -2.72 -11.59 10.38
N ASN A 200 -3.69 -11.33 9.49
CA ASN A 200 -4.39 -10.04 9.38
C ASN A 200 -3.45 -8.81 9.27
N ASN A 201 -2.25 -8.98 8.68
CA ASN A 201 -1.32 -7.88 8.45
C ASN A 201 -1.52 -7.28 7.05
N TYR A 202 -2.57 -6.46 6.89
CA TYR A 202 -2.92 -5.83 5.61
C TYR A 202 -1.91 -4.77 5.18
N ASN A 203 -1.25 -4.11 6.14
CA ASN A 203 -0.16 -3.19 5.84
C ASN A 203 1.02 -3.90 5.17
N GLY A 204 1.44 -5.04 5.72
CA GLY A 204 2.53 -5.86 5.18
C GLY A 204 2.19 -6.49 3.84
N ILE A 205 0.95 -6.92 3.62
CA ILE A 205 0.50 -7.38 2.29
C ILE A 205 0.67 -6.23 1.28
N MET A 206 0.15 -5.04 1.59
CA MET A 206 0.26 -3.89 0.68
C MET A 206 1.72 -3.51 0.42
N LEU A 207 2.59 -3.62 1.42
CA LEU A 207 4.03 -3.39 1.30
C LEU A 207 4.64 -4.32 0.25
N LEU A 208 4.41 -5.63 0.38
CA LEU A 208 4.94 -6.63 -0.54
C LEU A 208 4.35 -6.47 -1.94
N LEU A 209 3.04 -6.23 -2.06
CA LEU A 209 2.40 -5.98 -3.36
C LEU A 209 2.96 -4.72 -4.03
N SER A 210 3.19 -3.64 -3.28
CA SER A 210 3.73 -2.40 -3.82
C SER A 210 5.16 -2.58 -4.35
N ALA A 211 6.00 -3.33 -3.62
CA ALA A 211 7.35 -3.65 -4.06
C ALA A 211 7.36 -4.54 -5.31
N LEU A 212 6.51 -5.57 -5.35
CA LEU A 212 6.36 -6.47 -6.50
C LEU A 212 5.78 -5.77 -7.73
N ASN A 213 4.87 -4.81 -7.52
CA ASN A 213 4.26 -4.03 -8.60
C ASN A 213 5.10 -2.83 -9.05
N ASN A 214 6.26 -2.58 -8.43
CA ASN A 214 7.16 -1.52 -8.85
C ASN A 214 7.62 -1.77 -10.29
N SER A 215 7.72 -0.71 -11.10
CA SER A 215 8.10 -0.80 -12.51
C SER A 215 9.46 -1.49 -12.73
N SER A 216 10.38 -1.35 -11.77
CA SER A 216 11.70 -1.99 -11.80
C SER A 216 11.61 -3.51 -11.66
N ILE A 217 10.57 -4.03 -11.00
CA ILE A 217 10.34 -5.47 -10.80
C ILE A 217 9.38 -6.01 -11.86
N ARG A 218 8.29 -5.29 -12.17
CA ARG A 218 7.29 -5.74 -13.15
C ARG A 218 7.83 -5.94 -14.55
N ARG A 219 8.84 -5.18 -14.95
CA ARG A 219 9.46 -5.30 -16.28
C ARG A 219 10.23 -6.61 -16.49
N LEU A 220 10.57 -7.33 -15.43
CA LEU A 220 11.33 -8.58 -15.43
C LEU A 220 10.44 -9.76 -15.89
N THR A 221 10.02 -9.76 -17.16
CA THR A 221 8.97 -10.67 -17.68
C THR A 221 9.37 -12.14 -17.58
N ALA A 222 10.61 -12.50 -17.94
CA ALA A 222 11.11 -13.88 -17.86
C ALA A 222 11.03 -14.46 -16.43
N GLU A 223 11.26 -13.63 -15.43
CA GLU A 223 11.12 -14.00 -14.02
C GLU A 223 9.65 -14.23 -13.66
N TRP A 224 8.74 -13.37 -14.13
CA TRP A 224 7.29 -13.51 -13.90
C TRP A 224 6.70 -14.74 -14.61
N GLU A 225 7.15 -15.05 -15.81
CA GLU A 225 6.80 -16.30 -16.53
C GLU A 225 7.30 -17.54 -15.78
N SER A 226 8.44 -17.41 -15.09
CA SER A 226 9.01 -18.48 -14.25
C SER A 226 8.32 -18.59 -12.88
N VAL A 227 7.46 -17.63 -12.48
CA VAL A 227 6.67 -17.74 -11.24
C VAL A 227 5.57 -18.77 -11.44
N GLY A 228 5.58 -19.81 -10.62
CA GLY A 228 4.61 -20.90 -10.75
C GLY A 228 3.15 -20.46 -10.58
N PRO A 229 2.19 -21.16 -11.21
CA PRO A 229 0.78 -20.75 -11.29
C PRO A 229 0.11 -20.60 -9.92
N LYS A 230 0.54 -21.39 -8.92
CA LYS A 230 0.04 -21.29 -7.54
C LYS A 230 0.40 -19.96 -6.88
N ALA A 231 1.61 -19.44 -7.13
CA ALA A 231 2.02 -18.14 -6.62
C ALA A 231 1.31 -17.02 -7.38
N GLN A 232 1.17 -17.13 -8.71
CA GLN A 232 0.42 -16.17 -9.51
C GLN A 232 -1.04 -16.04 -9.03
N LEU A 233 -1.75 -17.15 -8.83
CA LEU A 233 -3.11 -17.15 -8.29
C LEU A 233 -3.20 -16.49 -6.90
N ALA A 234 -2.22 -16.75 -6.03
CA ALA A 234 -2.16 -16.12 -4.72
C ALA A 234 -1.96 -14.61 -4.83
N LEU A 235 -1.12 -14.16 -5.77
CA LEU A 235 -0.90 -12.75 -6.05
C LEU A 235 -2.19 -12.06 -6.52
N ASP A 236 -2.90 -12.66 -7.48
CA ASP A 236 -4.17 -12.12 -8.02
C ASP A 236 -5.23 -12.03 -6.91
N THR A 237 -5.33 -13.05 -6.06
CA THR A 237 -6.23 -13.07 -4.90
C THR A 237 -5.92 -11.97 -3.88
N LEU A 238 -4.64 -11.60 -3.73
CA LEU A 238 -4.21 -10.53 -2.83
C LEU A 238 -4.44 -9.14 -3.44
N TYR A 239 -4.28 -8.99 -4.77
CA TYR A 239 -4.66 -7.77 -5.47
C TYR A 239 -6.16 -7.50 -5.35
N GLU A 240 -7.00 -8.52 -5.50
CA GLU A 240 -8.45 -8.35 -5.37
C GLU A 240 -8.85 -7.99 -3.93
N LEU A 241 -8.20 -8.60 -2.92
CA LEU A 241 -8.44 -8.25 -1.51
C LEU A 241 -8.16 -6.77 -1.21
N LEU A 242 -7.08 -6.23 -1.78
CA LEU A 242 -6.62 -4.86 -1.56
C LEU A 242 -6.91 -3.91 -2.73
N ASN A 243 -7.90 -4.26 -3.54
CA ASN A 243 -8.32 -3.45 -4.67
C ASN A 243 -8.82 -2.08 -4.18
N PRO A 244 -8.29 -0.95 -4.67
CA PRO A 244 -8.71 0.39 -4.24
C PRO A 244 -10.12 0.77 -4.73
N ASP A 245 -10.70 0.01 -5.67
CA ASP A 245 -12.06 0.25 -6.17
C ASP A 245 -13.08 0.29 -5.02
N GLU A 246 -14.08 1.16 -5.18
CA GLU A 246 -15.10 1.44 -4.15
C GLU A 246 -14.53 1.79 -2.75
N ASN A 247 -13.34 2.41 -2.74
CA ASN A 247 -12.60 2.80 -1.54
C ASN A 247 -12.22 1.57 -0.68
N PHE A 248 -11.62 0.57 -1.31
CA PHE A 248 -11.19 -0.68 -0.67
C PHE A 248 -12.34 -1.52 -0.11
N ALA A 249 -13.43 -1.68 -0.87
CA ALA A 249 -14.64 -2.38 -0.40
C ALA A 249 -14.34 -3.79 0.15
N ASN A 250 -13.55 -4.60 -0.57
CA ASN A 250 -13.18 -5.96 -0.15
C ASN A 250 -12.40 -5.97 1.18
N MET A 251 -11.41 -5.07 1.32
CA MET A 251 -10.64 -4.93 2.56
C MET A 251 -11.54 -4.47 3.71
N ARG A 252 -12.42 -3.48 3.51
CA ARG A 252 -13.35 -3.00 4.55
C ARG A 252 -14.28 -4.10 5.04
N THR A 253 -14.86 -4.87 4.11
CA THR A 253 -15.71 -6.02 4.45
C THR A 253 -14.92 -7.07 5.22
N THR A 254 -13.66 -7.29 4.87
CA THR A 254 -12.82 -8.25 5.60
C THR A 254 -12.49 -7.72 7.01
N LEU A 255 -12.09 -6.45 7.15
CA LEU A 255 -11.76 -5.82 8.43
C LEU A 255 -12.95 -5.76 9.39
N SER A 256 -14.18 -5.60 8.89
CA SER A 256 -15.38 -5.59 9.74
C SER A 256 -15.66 -6.97 10.37
N LEU A 257 -15.19 -8.04 9.73
CA LEU A 257 -15.33 -9.43 10.20
C LEU A 257 -14.11 -9.91 11.01
N CYS A 258 -12.97 -9.22 10.91
CA CYS A 258 -11.74 -9.58 11.63
C CYS A 258 -11.84 -9.29 13.14
N THR A 259 -11.34 -10.23 13.94
CA THR A 259 -11.00 -10.00 15.34
C THR A 259 -9.50 -9.71 15.48
N PRO A 260 -9.09 -8.77 16.35
CA PRO A 260 -7.67 -8.53 16.63
C PRO A 260 -6.90 -9.81 17.05
N PRO A 261 -5.59 -9.92 16.74
CA PRO A 261 -4.69 -8.89 16.22
C PRO A 261 -4.87 -8.61 14.72
N VAL A 262 -4.75 -7.34 14.34
CA VAL A 262 -4.87 -6.84 12.96
C VAL A 262 -3.89 -5.67 12.80
N ILE A 263 -3.21 -5.59 11.66
CA ILE A 263 -2.51 -4.37 11.22
C ILE A 263 -3.22 -3.86 9.98
N PRO A 264 -4.05 -2.81 10.08
CA PRO A 264 -4.75 -2.28 8.92
C PRO A 264 -3.77 -1.65 7.92
N PHE A 265 -4.13 -1.61 6.64
CA PHE A 265 -3.38 -0.81 5.67
C PHE A 265 -3.53 0.67 6.02
N MET A 266 -2.45 1.29 6.49
CA MET A 266 -2.51 2.65 7.02
C MET A 266 -2.82 3.71 5.95
N GLY A 267 -2.43 3.50 4.69
CA GLY A 267 -2.73 4.45 3.62
C GLY A 267 -4.23 4.69 3.43
N PHE A 268 -5.06 3.65 3.62
CA PHE A 268 -6.51 3.76 3.60
C PHE A 268 -7.04 4.64 4.75
N TYR A 269 -6.58 4.43 5.98
CA TYR A 269 -7.00 5.21 7.13
C TYR A 269 -6.53 6.67 7.05
N LEU A 270 -5.28 6.91 6.62
CA LEU A 270 -4.76 8.27 6.42
C LEU A 270 -5.55 9.04 5.35
N THR A 271 -6.01 8.35 4.29
CA THR A 271 -6.89 8.95 3.28
C THR A 271 -8.23 9.38 3.89
N GLN A 272 -8.84 8.52 4.71
CA GLN A 272 -10.09 8.89 5.41
C GLN A 272 -9.91 10.06 6.36
N VAL A 273 -8.86 10.03 7.17
CA VAL A 273 -8.54 11.11 8.11
C VAL A 273 -8.34 12.41 7.35
N THR A 274 -7.58 12.39 6.25
CA THR A 274 -7.36 13.56 5.38
C THR A 274 -8.70 14.14 4.89
N TYR A 275 -9.58 13.29 4.36
CA TYR A 275 -10.89 13.69 3.87
C TYR A 275 -11.78 14.30 4.96
N ILE A 276 -11.76 13.73 6.17
CA ILE A 276 -12.52 14.28 7.30
C ILE A 276 -11.92 15.61 7.74
N ASP A 277 -10.60 15.70 7.80
CA ASP A 277 -9.85 16.85 8.29
C ASP A 277 -9.98 18.10 7.39
N GLU A 278 -10.30 17.90 6.11
CA GLU A 278 -10.61 18.99 5.16
C GLU A 278 -11.92 19.74 5.46
N ASN A 279 -12.79 19.20 6.33
CA ASN A 279 -13.97 19.91 6.77
C ASN A 279 -13.62 20.97 7.83
N ASP A 280 -14.34 22.08 7.85
CA ASP A 280 -14.13 23.16 8.83
C ASP A 280 -14.29 22.64 10.27
N ASP A 281 -13.40 23.08 11.17
CA ASP A 281 -13.47 22.78 12.60
C ASP A 281 -14.68 23.43 13.29
N THR A 282 -15.24 24.46 12.65
CA THR A 282 -16.42 25.18 13.12
C THR A 282 -17.52 25.19 12.07
N ARG A 283 -18.77 25.16 12.53
CA ARG A 283 -19.96 25.35 11.71
C ARG A 283 -20.90 26.30 12.45
N ASP A 284 -21.30 27.39 11.80
CA ASP A 284 -22.17 28.42 12.37
C ASP A 284 -21.61 29.04 13.67
N GLY A 285 -20.29 29.23 13.74
CA GLY A 285 -19.58 29.75 14.92
C GLY A 285 -19.45 28.77 16.08
N MET A 286 -19.94 27.54 15.95
CA MET A 286 -19.83 26.47 16.95
C MET A 286 -18.86 25.37 16.50
N VAL A 287 -18.36 24.56 17.43
CA VAL A 287 -17.51 23.39 17.11
C VAL A 287 -18.28 22.42 16.20
N ASN A 288 -17.63 21.95 15.14
CA ASN A 288 -18.17 20.95 14.23
C ASN A 288 -18.11 19.55 14.85
N PHE A 289 -19.09 19.23 15.70
CA PHE A 289 -19.19 17.92 16.35
C PHE A 289 -19.28 16.75 15.36
N ASN A 290 -19.82 16.96 14.16
CA ASN A 290 -19.88 15.90 13.15
C ASN A 290 -18.47 15.51 12.68
N LYS A 291 -17.59 16.48 12.41
CA LYS A 291 -16.17 16.24 12.09
C LYS A 291 -15.49 15.47 13.23
N MET A 292 -15.67 15.95 14.47
CA MET A 292 -15.07 15.32 15.66
C MET A 292 -15.53 13.88 15.85
N MET A 293 -16.83 13.60 15.64
CA MET A 293 -17.37 12.25 15.73
C MET A 293 -16.83 11.32 14.62
N MET A 294 -16.65 11.83 13.40
CA MET A 294 -16.06 11.04 12.31
C MET A 294 -14.60 10.68 12.59
N LEU A 295 -13.80 11.65 13.03
CA LEU A 295 -12.42 11.40 13.45
C LEU A 295 -12.36 10.42 14.63
N GLY A 296 -13.20 10.63 15.65
CA GLY A 296 -13.28 9.76 16.82
C GLY A 296 -13.55 8.30 16.46
N LYS A 297 -14.47 8.03 15.51
CA LYS A 297 -14.74 6.67 15.02
C LYS A 297 -13.50 6.01 14.41
N VAL A 298 -12.75 6.75 13.59
CA VAL A 298 -11.49 6.26 13.01
C VAL A 298 -10.47 5.95 14.09
N MET A 299 -10.29 6.84 15.08
CA MET A 299 -9.33 6.64 16.16
C MET A 299 -9.68 5.47 17.07
N LEU A 300 -10.96 5.28 17.39
CA LEU A 300 -11.43 4.15 18.19
C LEU A 300 -11.15 2.82 17.48
N GLU A 301 -11.35 2.77 16.17
CA GLU A 301 -11.07 1.58 15.38
C GLU A 301 -9.57 1.26 15.34
N LEU A 302 -8.72 2.27 15.08
CA LEU A 302 -7.26 2.10 15.10
C LEU A 302 -6.75 1.67 16.47
N ASN A 303 -7.26 2.28 17.55
CA ASN A 303 -6.89 1.93 18.91
C ASN A 303 -7.25 0.47 19.25
N ARG A 304 -8.42 -0.01 18.79
CA ARG A 304 -8.81 -1.43 18.94
C ARG A 304 -7.76 -2.37 18.36
N TYR A 305 -7.19 -2.04 17.21
CA TYR A 305 -6.16 -2.85 16.56
C TYR A 305 -4.80 -2.76 17.25
N GLN A 306 -4.43 -1.61 17.82
CA GLN A 306 -3.16 -1.42 18.52
C GLN A 306 -3.05 -2.20 19.84
N ASN A 307 -4.18 -2.53 20.47
CA ASN A 307 -4.20 -3.16 21.80
C ASN A 307 -4.05 -4.69 21.78
N ALA A 308 -3.92 -5.32 20.61
CA ALA A 308 -3.83 -6.78 20.48
C ALA A 308 -2.46 -7.23 19.97
N THR A 309 -1.77 -8.05 20.74
CA THR A 309 -0.41 -8.52 20.42
C THR A 309 -0.41 -9.82 19.62
N TYR A 310 0.62 -9.99 18.79
CA TYR A 310 0.87 -11.26 18.10
C TYR A 310 1.56 -12.29 19.01
N PRO A 311 1.18 -13.59 18.94
CA PRO A 311 1.65 -14.61 19.89
C PRO A 311 3.00 -15.26 19.53
N PHE A 312 3.63 -14.89 18.41
CA PHE A 312 4.90 -15.50 17.97
C PHE A 312 6.12 -14.72 18.45
N LYS A 313 7.22 -15.45 18.68
CA LYS A 313 8.46 -14.90 19.26
C LYS A 313 9.31 -14.17 18.21
N PRO A 314 9.95 -13.05 18.58
CA PRO A 314 10.93 -12.40 17.72
C PRO A 314 12.18 -13.29 17.57
N LEU A 315 12.69 -13.39 16.36
CA LEU A 315 14.01 -13.94 16.07
C LEU A 315 15.03 -12.79 16.17
N PRO A 316 15.89 -12.73 17.19
CA PRO A 316 16.71 -11.54 17.46
C PRO A 316 17.61 -11.12 16.30
N GLN A 317 18.20 -12.09 15.60
CA GLN A 317 19.07 -11.84 14.43
C GLN A 317 18.29 -11.22 13.25
N VAL A 318 17.05 -11.65 13.04
CA VAL A 318 16.18 -11.11 11.97
C VAL A 318 15.65 -9.74 12.37
N GLN A 319 15.17 -9.59 13.61
CA GLN A 319 14.66 -8.31 14.11
C GLN A 319 15.75 -7.24 14.14
N SER A 320 16.97 -7.57 14.58
CA SER A 320 18.10 -6.63 14.55
C SER A 320 18.51 -6.25 13.13
N TYR A 321 18.46 -7.18 12.17
CA TYR A 321 18.73 -6.88 10.76
C TYR A 321 17.82 -5.77 10.22
N PHE A 322 16.53 -5.84 10.58
CA PHE A 322 15.50 -4.92 10.13
C PHE A 322 15.44 -3.62 10.95
N LEU A 323 15.48 -3.70 12.28
CA LEU A 323 15.16 -2.59 13.18
C LEU A 323 16.37 -1.77 13.62
N ASP A 324 17.58 -2.33 13.62
CA ASP A 324 18.79 -1.63 14.10
C ASP A 324 19.46 -0.79 13.00
N ARG A 325 18.85 -0.70 11.81
CA ARG A 325 19.34 0.18 10.74
C ARG A 325 18.98 1.64 11.05
N LYS A 326 20.01 2.47 11.24
CA LYS A 326 19.83 3.94 11.30
C LYS A 326 19.56 4.48 9.89
N PRO A 327 18.68 5.50 9.73
CA PRO A 327 18.51 6.21 8.46
C PRO A 327 19.87 6.77 8.02
N THR A 328 20.33 6.44 6.82
CA THR A 328 21.56 7.01 6.27
C THR A 328 21.30 8.42 5.78
N GLU A 329 22.01 9.40 6.35
CA GLU A 329 22.11 10.72 5.72
C GLU A 329 22.76 10.58 4.35
N ARG A 330 22.16 11.20 3.34
CA ARG A 330 22.68 11.24 1.97
C ARG A 330 23.97 12.07 1.96
N LYS A 331 25.14 11.43 2.00
CA LYS A 331 26.39 12.10 1.58
C LYS A 331 26.30 12.39 0.09
N LYS A 332 26.46 13.66 -0.29
CA LYS A 332 26.62 14.06 -1.69
C LYS A 332 27.96 13.50 -2.19
N GLY A 333 27.90 12.48 -3.04
CA GLY A 333 29.06 11.89 -3.71
C GLY A 333 29.59 10.65 -3.00
N GLY A 334 29.69 9.54 -3.75
CA GLY A 334 30.33 8.29 -3.33
C GLY A 334 29.40 7.31 -2.61
N GLY A 335 29.49 6.03 -2.98
CA GLY A 335 28.74 4.93 -2.36
C GLY A 335 28.87 4.96 -0.83
N SER A 336 27.74 5.04 -0.14
CA SER A 336 27.69 5.12 1.31
C SER A 336 27.54 3.73 1.91
N THR A 337 28.63 3.15 2.41
CA THR A 337 28.58 2.09 3.41
C THR A 337 28.19 2.70 4.77
N ASN A 338 27.48 1.94 5.62
CA ASN A 338 27.31 2.33 7.02
C ASN A 338 28.59 1.99 7.82
N SER A 339 28.72 2.51 9.04
CA SER A 339 29.88 2.28 9.92
C SER A 339 30.11 0.80 10.30
N LEU A 340 29.30 -0.13 9.80
CA LEU A 340 29.36 -1.57 10.05
C LEU A 340 29.64 -2.39 8.77
N GLY A 341 29.97 -1.76 7.64
CA GLY A 341 30.29 -2.48 6.40
C GLY A 341 29.15 -3.34 5.83
N ARG A 342 27.89 -3.15 6.29
CA ARG A 342 26.76 -3.91 5.75
C ARG A 342 26.26 -3.27 4.46
N MET A 343 26.07 -4.10 3.43
CA MET A 343 25.49 -3.70 2.15
C MET A 343 24.20 -2.88 2.33
N ARG A 344 24.21 -1.69 1.69
CA ARG A 344 23.11 -0.73 1.61
C ARG A 344 21.96 -1.39 0.82
N TRP A 345 20.71 -1.26 1.27
CA TRP A 345 19.59 -1.56 0.36
C TRP A 345 19.68 -0.55 -0.79
N MET A 346 19.44 -0.99 -2.02
CA MET A 346 19.50 -0.08 -3.15
C MET A 346 18.45 1.01 -2.95
N ASP A 347 18.79 2.26 -3.28
CA ASP A 347 17.77 3.29 -3.45
C ASP A 347 16.99 3.04 -4.75
N GLU A 348 15.92 3.79 -4.97
CA GLU A 348 15.04 3.60 -6.14
C GLU A 348 15.82 3.61 -7.46
N LYS A 349 16.80 4.51 -7.58
CA LYS A 349 17.69 4.59 -8.74
C LYS A 349 18.55 3.33 -8.86
N GLY A 350 19.18 2.88 -7.78
CA GLY A 350 19.98 1.65 -7.78
C GLY A 350 19.17 0.41 -8.17
N VAL A 351 17.95 0.26 -7.66
CA VAL A 351 17.04 -0.83 -8.04
C VAL A 351 16.72 -0.75 -9.54
N TYR A 352 16.37 0.44 -10.02
CA TYR A 352 16.01 0.65 -11.42
C TYR A 352 17.19 0.38 -12.38
N ASP A 353 18.37 0.91 -12.06
CA ASP A 353 19.58 0.72 -12.85
C ASP A 353 19.95 -0.78 -12.92
N LYS A 354 19.88 -1.50 -11.78
CA LYS A 354 20.17 -2.94 -11.75
C LYS A 354 19.12 -3.75 -12.54
N SER A 355 17.86 -3.36 -12.47
CA SER A 355 16.81 -3.94 -13.31
C SER A 355 17.10 -3.75 -14.80
N LEU A 356 17.56 -2.57 -15.23
CA LEU A 356 17.95 -2.31 -16.62
C LEU A 356 19.14 -3.15 -17.08
N VAL A 357 20.06 -3.48 -16.18
CA VAL A 357 21.16 -4.41 -16.48
C VAL A 357 20.63 -5.83 -16.68
N ILE A 358 19.70 -6.27 -15.82
CA ILE A 358 19.09 -7.63 -15.91
C ILE A 358 18.29 -7.78 -17.21
N LYS A 359 17.46 -6.79 -17.53
CA LYS A 359 16.69 -6.74 -18.77
C LYS A 359 16.93 -5.38 -19.43
N PRO A 360 17.67 -5.27 -20.53
CA PRO A 360 17.83 -4.01 -21.28
C PRO A 360 16.49 -3.46 -21.82
N ARG A 361 16.51 -2.26 -22.41
CA ARG A 361 15.32 -1.72 -23.11
C ARG A 361 15.28 -2.27 -24.53
N GLY A 362 14.13 -2.80 -24.95
CA GLY A 362 13.93 -3.34 -26.30
C GLY A 362 14.37 -4.80 -26.48
N SER A 363 14.69 -5.48 -25.38
CA SER A 363 14.93 -6.94 -25.29
C SER A 363 13.71 -7.69 -24.79
#